data_AF-A0A963UP06-F1
#
_entry.id   AF-A0A963UP06-F1
#
_cell.length_a   1.000
_cell.length_b   1.000
_cell.length_c   1.000
_cell.angle_alpha   90.00
_cell.angle_beta   90.00
_cell.angle_gamma   90.00
#
_symmetry.space_group_name_H-M   'P 1'
#
loop_
_entity.id
_entity.type
_entity.pdbx_description
1 polymer ?
#
loop_
_entity_poly.entity_id
_entity_poly.type
_entity_poly.pdbx_seq_one_letter_code
_entity_poly.pdbx_strand_id
1 'polypeptide(L)' 'MSAYEIHRNTSHVSGLFGTLFASVAAWNDARVTRNALSRLSDRELDDIGLSRADIDSIAARL' A
#
# COMPACT_ATOMS: atom_id res chain seq x y z
N MET A 1 3.46 31.81 -33.76
CA MET A 1 2.95 31.43 -32.42
C MET A 1 2.20 30.11 -32.58
N SER A 2 2.94 29.00 -32.63
CA SER A 2 2.39 27.69 -32.99
C SER A 2 3.18 26.63 -32.22
N ALA A 3 2.43 25.67 -31.66
CA ALA A 3 2.90 24.49 -30.90
C ALA A 3 2.94 24.60 -29.37
N TYR A 4 1.83 25.02 -28.74
CA TYR A 4 1.61 24.68 -27.31
C TYR A 4 0.23 24.09 -26.98
N GLU A 5 -0.48 23.45 -27.91
CA GLU A 5 -1.68 22.68 -27.51
C GLU A 5 -1.46 21.19 -27.67
N ILE A 6 -0.70 20.65 -26.71
CA ILE A 6 -0.77 19.23 -26.35
C ILE A 6 -2.12 19.02 -25.66
N HIS A 7 -3.12 18.64 -26.44
CA HIS A 7 -4.42 18.17 -25.93
C HIS A 7 -4.21 16.83 -25.19
N ARG A 8 -3.84 16.90 -23.90
CA ARG A 8 -3.72 15.74 -23.01
C ARG A 8 -5.12 15.27 -22.61
N ASN A 9 -5.83 14.64 -23.53
CA ASN A 9 -7.14 14.01 -23.25
C ASN A 9 -7.07 12.49 -23.40
N THR A 10 -5.97 11.88 -22.95
CA THR A 10 -5.67 10.46 -23.24
C THR A 10 -5.55 9.56 -22.01
N SER A 11 -6.06 9.93 -20.82
CA SER A 11 -5.75 9.09 -19.64
C SER A 11 -6.75 9.11 -18.49
N HIS A 12 -8.03 9.48 -18.67
CA HIS A 12 -8.97 9.34 -17.56
C HIS A 12 -9.24 7.87 -17.24
N VAL A 13 -9.54 7.05 -18.25
CA VAL A 13 -9.82 5.61 -18.05
C VAL A 13 -8.57 4.83 -17.65
N SER A 14 -7.42 5.07 -18.28
CA SER A 14 -6.14 4.44 -17.90
C SER A 14 -5.69 4.83 -16.50
N GLY A 15 -5.97 6.08 -16.07
CA GLY A 15 -5.71 6.54 -14.71
C GLY A 15 -6.58 5.81 -13.67
N LEU A 16 -7.87 5.61 -13.95
CA LEU A 16 -8.78 4.92 -13.04
C LEU A 16 -8.36 3.47 -12.80
N PHE A 17 -8.03 2.71 -13.85
CA PHE A 17 -7.51 1.35 -13.69
C PHE A 17 -6.19 1.34 -12.91
N GLY A 18 -5.27 2.28 -13.20
CA GLY A 18 -4.02 2.43 -12.44
C GLY A 18 -4.25 2.68 -10.95
N THR A 19 -5.21 3.55 -10.59
CA THR A 19 -5.55 3.82 -9.18
C THR A 19 -6.18 2.63 -8.47
N LEU A 20 -7.02 1.84 -9.17
CA LEU A 20 -7.59 0.62 -8.62
C LEU A 20 -6.51 -0.44 -8.36
N PHE A 21 -5.63 -0.69 -9.33
CA PHE A 21 -4.51 -1.61 -9.14
C PHE A 21 -3.57 -1.17 -8.01
N ALA A 22 -3.26 0.12 -7.91
CA ALA A 22 -2.46 0.66 -6.81
C ALA A 22 -3.13 0.45 -5.45
N SER A 23 -4.44 0.68 -5.34
CA SER A 23 -5.18 0.46 -4.09
C SER A 23 -5.24 -1.01 -3.67
N VAL A 24 -5.39 -1.92 -4.64
CA VAL A 24 -5.40 -3.37 -4.38
C VAL A 24 -4.01 -3.85 -3.97
N ALA A 25 -2.96 -3.33 -4.59
CA ALA A 25 -1.58 -3.62 -4.23
C ALA A 25 -1.28 -3.16 -2.79
N ALA A 26 -1.63 -1.92 -2.43
CA ALA A 26 -1.46 -1.40 -1.07
C ALA A 26 -2.20 -2.26 -0.03
N TRP A 27 -3.45 -2.64 -0.31
CA TRP A 27 -4.21 -3.54 0.56
C TRP A 27 -3.59 -4.95 0.67
N ASN A 28 -2.98 -5.44 -0.42
CA ASN A 28 -2.26 -6.70 -0.39
C ASN A 28 -1.03 -6.60 0.52
N ASP A 29 -0.22 -5.57 0.36
CA ASP A 29 0.98 -5.31 1.16
C ASP A 29 0.66 -5.17 2.65
N ALA A 30 -0.42 -4.45 2.98
CA ALA A 30 -0.97 -4.36 4.33
C ALA A 30 -1.30 -5.75 4.91
N ARG A 31 -2.01 -6.59 4.16
CA ARG A 31 -2.37 -7.95 4.62
C ARG A 31 -1.17 -8.88 4.72
N VAL A 32 -0.24 -8.82 3.76
CA VAL A 32 0.99 -9.64 3.79
C VAL A 32 1.83 -9.27 4.99
N THR A 33 2.02 -7.97 5.27
CA THR A 33 2.75 -7.49 6.45
C THR A 33 2.07 -7.94 7.73
N ARG A 34 0.74 -7.77 7.84
CA ARG A 34 -0.03 -8.26 8.99
C ARG A 34 0.17 -9.75 9.21
N ASN A 35 0.09 -10.55 8.16
CA ASN A 35 0.26 -11.99 8.24
C ASN A 35 1.70 -12.36 8.65
N ALA A 36 2.71 -11.72 8.07
CA ALA A 36 4.11 -11.95 8.41
C ALA A 36 4.38 -11.65 9.89
N LEU A 37 3.95 -10.48 10.38
CA LEU A 37 4.10 -10.09 11.78
C LEU A 37 3.26 -10.99 12.72
N SER A 38 2.07 -11.39 12.31
CA SER A 38 1.20 -12.25 13.14
C SER A 38 1.77 -13.67 13.33
N ARG A 39 2.61 -14.14 12.40
CA ARG A 39 3.29 -15.44 12.48
C ARG A 39 4.47 -15.43 13.44
N LEU A 40 5.00 -14.26 13.80
CA LEU A 40 6.03 -14.13 14.82
C LEU A 40 5.42 -14.37 16.21
N SER A 41 6.23 -14.95 17.09
CA SER A 41 5.95 -15.09 18.51
C SER A 41 6.09 -13.74 19.22
N ASP A 42 5.52 -13.64 20.42
CA ASP A 42 5.56 -12.38 21.19
C ASP A 42 6.99 -11.97 21.55
N ARG A 43 7.91 -12.93 21.72
CA ARG A 43 9.34 -12.67 21.95
C ARG A 43 10.04 -12.15 20.69
N GLU A 44 9.74 -12.73 19.53
CA GLU A 44 10.31 -12.25 18.26
C GLU A 44 9.80 -10.85 17.90
N LEU A 45 8.56 -10.52 18.30
CA LEU A 45 8.04 -9.16 18.20
C LEU A 45 8.75 -8.21 19.18
N ASP A 46 8.97 -8.64 20.43
CA ASP A 46 9.70 -7.86 21.44
C ASP A 46 11.16 -7.60 21.04
N ASP A 47 11.82 -8.57 20.41
CA ASP A 47 13.19 -8.45 19.89
C ASP A 47 13.34 -7.33 18.85
N ILE A 48 12.27 -7.03 18.11
CA ILE A 48 12.21 -5.92 17.15
C ILE A 48 11.48 -4.68 17.72
N GLY A 49 11.13 -4.70 19.00
CA GLY A 49 10.47 -3.60 19.71
C GLY A 49 9.02 -3.36 19.30
N LEU A 50 8.31 -4.40 18.85
CA LEU A 50 6.89 -4.33 18.47
C LEU A 50 6.01 -5.13 19.44
N SER A 51 4.78 -4.67 19.61
CA SER A 51 3.73 -5.43 20.28
C SER A 51 2.66 -5.90 19.28
N ARG A 52 1.84 -6.89 19.66
CA ARG A 52 0.70 -7.34 18.82
C ARG A 52 -0.28 -6.20 18.48
N ALA A 53 -0.39 -5.20 19.35
CA ALA A 53 -1.26 -4.04 19.12
C ALA A 53 -0.73 -3.13 17.99
N ASP A 54 0.60 -3.09 17.79
CA ASP A 54 1.22 -2.27 16.75
C ASP A 54 1.04 -2.85 15.35
N ILE A 55 0.84 -4.17 15.24
CA ILE A 55 0.67 -4.87 13.95
C ILE A 55 -0.50 -4.28 13.15
N ASP A 56 -1.65 -4.05 13.79
CA ASP A 56 -2.83 -3.51 13.11
C ASP A 56 -2.62 -2.04 12.71
N SER A 57 -1.89 -1.25 13.53
CA SER A 57 -1.52 0.15 13.22
C SER A 57 -0.56 0.24 12.02
N ILE A 58 0.45 -0.64 11.98
CA ILE A 58 1.42 -0.72 10.87
C ILE A 58 0.73 -1.16 9.59
N ALA A 59 -0.09 -2.20 9.65
CA ALA A 59 -0.84 -2.69 8.48
C ALA A 59 -1.79 -1.63 7.92
N ALA A 60 -2.38 -0.77 8.76
CA ALA A 60 -3.27 0.30 8.30
C ALA A 60 -2.55 1.49 7.66
N ARG A 61 -1.21 1.55 7.74
CA ARG A 61 -0.39 2.68 7.25
C ARG A 61 0.43 2.36 5.99
N LEU A 62 0.23 1.17 5.43
CA LEU A 62 0.80 0.69 4.16
C LEU A 62 -0.21 0.90 3.03
#